data_AF-A0A3R0N328-F1
#
_entry.id   AF-A0A3R0N328-F1
#
_cell.length_a   1.000
_cell.length_b   1.000
_cell.length_c   1.000
_cell.angle_alpha   90.00
_cell.angle_beta   90.00
_cell.angle_gamma   90.00
#
_symmetry.space_group_name_H-M   'P 1'
#
loop_
_entity.id
_entity.type
_entity.pdbx_description
1 polymer ?
#
loop_
_entity_poly.entity_id
_entity_poly.type
_entity_poly.pdbx_seq_one_letter_code
_entity_poly.pdbx_strand_id
1 'polypeptide(L)'
;MQDIPQETHHETTRLTQSAQVVLWEIDLTEVGGERYFFCNEQNEKGEPVTWQGRQYQAYPIQGTGFELNGKGSAARPTLTVSNLHGM
;
A
#
# COMPACT_ATOMS: atom_id res chain seq x y z
N MET A 1 -6.06 -16.59 -27.75
CA MET A 1 -5.72 -17.01 -26.38
C MET A 1 -4.32 -16.45 -26.14
N GLN A 2 -4.20 -15.36 -25.38
CA GLN A 2 -2.91 -14.69 -25.13
C GLN A 2 -2.08 -15.56 -24.17
N ASP A 3 -0.83 -15.81 -24.55
CA ASP A 3 0.16 -16.54 -23.77
C ASP A 3 0.41 -15.79 -22.45
N ILE A 4 -0.02 -16.39 -21.33
CA ILE A 4 0.26 -15.88 -20.00
C ILE A 4 1.71 -16.30 -19.69
N PRO A 5 2.64 -15.35 -19.41
CA PRO A 5 4.02 -15.69 -19.13
C PRO A 5 4.10 -16.66 -17.94
N GLN A 6 4.84 -17.75 -18.13
CA GLN A 6 5.06 -18.83 -17.15
C GLN A 6 5.58 -18.33 -15.79
N GLU A 7 6.11 -17.11 -15.73
CA GLU A 7 6.55 -16.45 -14.50
C GLU A 7 5.41 -16.23 -13.48
N THR A 8 4.15 -16.17 -13.94
CA THR A 8 2.97 -15.98 -13.08
C THR A 8 2.57 -17.27 -12.31
N HIS A 9 3.15 -18.42 -12.65
CA HIS A 9 2.78 -19.72 -12.07
C HIS A 9 3.55 -20.11 -10.79
N HIS A 10 4.51 -19.31 -10.35
CA HIS A 10 5.47 -19.70 -9.30
C HIS A 10 5.12 -19.26 -7.86
N GLU A 11 3.92 -18.72 -7.61
CA GLU A 11 3.54 -18.29 -6.25
C GLU A 11 2.96 -19.43 -5.39
N THR A 12 2.24 -20.38 -6.01
CA THR A 12 1.54 -21.48 -5.29
C THR A 12 2.47 -22.52 -4.65
N THR A 13 3.75 -22.56 -5.03
CA THR A 13 4.72 -23.58 -4.55
C THR A 13 5.66 -23.06 -3.45
N ARG A 14 5.58 -21.78 -3.04
CA ARG A 14 6.45 -21.23 -1.99
C ARG A 14 5.84 -21.49 -0.61
N LEU A 15 6.60 -22.16 0.25
CA LEU A 15 6.26 -22.45 1.67
C LEU A 15 6.30 -21.21 2.57
N THR A 16 6.78 -20.09 2.05
CA THR A 16 6.82 -18.80 2.74
C THR A 16 5.99 -17.84 1.92
N GLN A 17 4.97 -17.25 2.54
CA GLN A 17 4.18 -16.19 1.91
C GLN A 17 5.13 -15.11 1.38
N SER A 18 4.97 -14.74 0.11
CA SER A 18 5.66 -13.59 -0.47
C SER A 18 5.44 -12.39 0.46
N ALA A 19 6.50 -11.62 0.74
CA ALA A 19 6.37 -10.41 1.54
C ALA A 19 5.35 -9.49 0.85
N GLN A 20 4.19 -9.30 1.48
CA GLN A 20 3.12 -8.49 0.92
C GLN A 20 3.44 -7.02 1.20
N VAL A 21 3.88 -6.31 0.17
CA VAL A 21 4.10 -4.87 0.28
C VAL A 21 2.77 -4.14 0.19
N VAL A 22 2.48 -3.32 1.20
CA VAL A 22 1.30 -2.44 1.22
C VAL A 22 1.75 -1.01 0.90
N LEU A 23 1.16 -0.43 -0.15
CA LEU A 23 1.41 0.93 -0.59
C LEU A 23 0.21 1.81 -0.25
N TRP A 24 0.47 2.98 0.34
CA TRP A 24 -0.52 3.96 0.75
C TRP A 24 -0.37 5.22 -0.09
N GLU A 25 -1.48 5.69 -0.66
CA GLU A 25 -1.59 7.02 -1.27
C GLU A 25 -2.65 7.81 -0.50
N ILE A 26 -2.24 8.90 0.14
CA ILE A 26 -3.15 9.80 0.86
C ILE A 26 -3.18 11.11 0.11
N ASP A 27 -4.32 11.43 -0.50
CA ASP A 27 -4.50 12.66 -1.26
C ASP A 27 -5.23 13.72 -0.44
N LEU A 28 -4.52 14.77 -0.04
CA LEU A 28 -5.11 15.93 0.65
C LEU A 28 -5.25 17.15 -0.26
N THR A 29 -5.05 17.02 -1.57
CA THR A 29 -5.08 18.16 -2.50
C THR A 29 -6.44 18.88 -2.51
N GLU A 30 -7.53 18.16 -2.27
CA GLU A 30 -8.88 18.75 -2.19
C GLU A 30 -9.06 19.73 -1.02
N VAL A 31 -8.25 19.60 0.04
CA VAL A 31 -8.28 20.47 1.22
C VAL A 31 -7.07 21.42 1.27
N GLY A 32 -6.33 21.55 0.17
CA GLY A 32 -5.14 22.41 0.06
C GLY A 32 -3.86 21.81 0.64
N GLY A 33 -3.86 20.52 0.96
CA GLY A 33 -2.66 19.78 1.37
C GLY A 33 -1.92 19.14 0.19
N GLU A 34 -0.88 18.36 0.51
CA GLU A 34 -0.12 17.59 -0.47
C GLU A 34 -0.58 16.14 -0.54
N ARG A 35 -0.12 15.41 -1.56
CA ARG A 35 -0.32 13.97 -1.66
C ARG A 35 0.88 13.24 -1.04
N TYR A 36 0.60 12.31 -0.15
CA TYR A 36 1.60 11.49 0.53
C TYR A 36 1.64 10.07 -0.01
N PHE A 37 2.84 9.51 -0.08
CA PHE A 37 3.12 8.16 -0.55
C PHE A 37 3.89 7.40 0.53
N PHE A 38 3.25 6.42 1.16
CA PHE A 38 3.85 5.65 2.25
C PHE A 38 3.85 4.15 1.97
N CYS A 39 4.80 3.44 2.60
CA CYS A 39 4.82 1.99 2.67
C CYS A 39 5.19 1.55 4.09
N ASN A 40 4.81 0.33 4.45
CA ASN A 40 5.08 -0.23 5.78
C ASN A 40 6.54 -0.68 5.96
N GLU A 41 7.23 -0.94 4.86
CA GLU A 41 8.54 -1.59 4.85
C GLU A 41 9.49 -0.89 3.86
N GLN A 42 10.78 -0.87 4.19
CA GLN A 42 11.81 -0.46 3.25
C GLN A 42 12.08 -1.59 2.26
N ASN A 43 12.64 -1.26 1.09
CA ASN A 43 13.11 -2.29 0.16
C ASN A 43 14.32 -3.06 0.74
N GLU A 44 14.78 -4.10 0.04
CA GLU A 44 15.93 -4.93 0.48
C GLU A 44 17.24 -4.16 0.70
N LYS A 45 17.34 -2.92 0.20
CA LYS A 45 18.51 -2.04 0.35
C LYS A 45 18.36 -1.05 1.51
N GLY A 46 17.26 -1.09 2.25
CA GLY A 46 16.95 -0.09 3.28
C GLY A 46 16.52 1.26 2.71
N GLU A 47 16.12 1.30 1.44
CA GLU A 47 15.68 2.52 0.75
C GLU A 47 14.15 2.54 0.60
N PRO A 48 13.55 3.71 0.35
CA PRO A 48 12.14 3.83 -0.01
C PRO A 48 11.76 2.94 -1.20
N VAL A 49 10.57 2.36 -1.14
CA VAL A 49 10.05 1.51 -2.23
C VAL A 49 9.69 2.39 -3.42
N THR A 50 10.19 2.09 -4.61
CA THR A 50 9.80 2.78 -5.85
C THR A 50 8.88 1.90 -6.66
N TRP A 51 7.67 2.38 -6.97
CA TRP A 51 6.67 1.67 -7.77
C TRP A 51 6.00 2.62 -8.75
N GLN A 52 5.90 2.19 -10.02
CA GLN A 52 5.39 3.00 -11.14
C GLN A 52 6.01 4.41 -11.22
N GLY A 53 7.32 4.53 -10.92
CA GLY A 53 8.04 5.80 -10.94
C GLY A 53 7.75 6.73 -9.74
N ARG A 54 6.99 6.26 -8.74
CA ARG A 54 6.73 7.00 -7.49
C ARG A 54 7.47 6.35 -6.33
N GLN A 55 8.01 7.19 -5.45
CA GLN A 55 8.69 6.75 -4.25
C GLN A 55 7.72 6.74 -3.07
N TYR A 56 7.65 5.61 -2.37
CA TYR A 56 6.85 5.40 -1.17
C TYR A 56 7.77 5.37 0.03
N GLN A 57 7.61 6.33 0.93
CA GLN A 57 8.44 6.46 2.12
C GLN A 57 8.02 5.44 3.18
N ALA A 58 8.99 4.76 3.79
CA ALA A 58 8.70 3.86 4.89
C ALA A 58 8.16 4.65 6.09
N TYR A 59 6.95 4.33 6.54
CA TYR A 59 6.28 5.03 7.63
C TYR A 59 5.34 4.08 8.39
N PRO A 60 5.23 4.18 9.73
CA PRO A 60 4.26 3.38 10.48
C PRO A 60 2.83 3.88 10.22
N ILE A 61 2.13 3.15 9.34
CA ILE A 61 0.75 3.42 8.93
C ILE A 61 -0.02 2.12 8.82
N GLN A 62 -1.28 2.11 9.25
CA GLN A 62 -2.17 0.97 9.13
C GLN A 62 -3.59 1.48 8.91
N GLY A 63 -4.36 0.78 8.08
CA GLY A 63 -5.78 1.06 7.97
C GLY A 63 -6.61 -0.21 7.93
N THR A 64 -7.85 -0.09 8.41
CA THR A 64 -8.83 -1.18 8.56
C THR A 64 -10.21 -0.70 8.14
N GLY A 65 -11.15 -1.62 7.90
CA GLY A 65 -12.53 -1.26 7.56
C GLY A 65 -12.72 -0.69 6.15
N PHE A 66 -11.76 -0.92 5.25
CA PHE A 66 -11.96 -0.68 3.82
C PHE A 66 -12.85 -1.77 3.24
N GLU A 67 -14.08 -1.40 2.87
CA GLU A 67 -15.04 -2.31 2.24
C GLU A 67 -15.64 -1.65 0.99
N LEU A 68 -15.69 -2.41 -0.10
CA LEU A 68 -16.39 -2.04 -1.33
C LEU A 68 -17.77 -2.71 -1.33
N ASN A 69 -18.75 -2.06 -0.71
CA ASN A 69 -20.13 -2.54 -0.67
C ASN A 69 -21.00 -1.80 -1.70
N GLY A 70 -21.57 -2.54 -2.67
CA GLY A 70 -22.44 -1.98 -3.72
C GLY A 70 -23.91 -1.79 -3.31
N LYS A 71 -24.32 -2.34 -2.15
CA LYS A 71 -25.65 -2.19 -1.55
C LYS A 71 -25.49 -2.26 -0.03
N GLY A 72 -25.79 -1.19 0.69
CA GLY A 72 -25.69 -1.14 2.15
C GLY A 72 -25.21 0.21 2.68
N SER A 73 -24.88 0.24 3.98
CA SER A 73 -24.31 1.42 4.63
C SER A 73 -22.88 1.68 4.13
N ALA A 74 -22.48 2.94 4.08
CA ALA A 74 -21.12 3.31 3.68
C ALA A 74 -20.07 2.69 4.64
N ALA A 75 -18.95 2.22 4.07
CA ALA A 75 -17.83 1.73 4.85
C ALA A 75 -17.29 2.82 5.78
N ARG A 76 -16.81 2.42 6.97
CA ARG A 76 -16.19 3.31 7.95
C ARG A 76 -14.73 2.92 8.15
N PRO A 77 -13.85 3.24 7.19
CA PRO A 77 -12.45 2.92 7.34
C PRO A 77 -11.84 3.71 8.51
N THR A 78 -10.87 3.10 9.16
CA THR A 78 -10.03 3.74 10.18
C THR A 78 -8.60 3.71 9.69
N LEU A 79 -7.92 4.87 9.75
CA LEU A 79 -6.51 5.00 9.44
C LEU A 79 -5.74 5.40 10.71
N THR A 80 -4.77 4.59 11.09
CA THR A 80 -3.87 4.82 12.21
C THR A 80 -2.50 5.15 11.66
N VAL A 81 -1.96 6.29 12.08
CA VAL A 81 -0.68 6.82 11.60
C VAL A 81 0.15 7.21 12.82
N SER A 82 1.45 6.94 12.80
CA SER A 82 2.35 7.41 13.86
C SER A 82 2.54 8.93 13.76
N ASN A 83 2.77 9.62 14.89
CA ASN A 83 3.22 11.02 14.93
C ASN A 83 4.77 11.10 14.90
N LEU A 84 5.39 10.30 14.04
CA LEU A 84 6.83 10.36 13.86
C LEU A 84 7.15 11.60 13.00
N HIS A 85 8.10 12.42 13.43
CA HIS A 85 8.48 13.67 12.74
C HIS A 85 7.42 14.80 12.76
N GLY A 86 6.40 14.73 13.63
CA GLY A 86 5.47 15.84 13.85
C GLY A 86 4.30 15.93 12.86
N MET A 87 3.87 14.79 12.30
CA MET A 87 2.64 14.68 11.50
C MET A 87 1.38 14.56 12.35
#